data_AF-A0A1T0B2Z5-F1
#
_entry.id   AF-A0A1T0B2Z5-F1
#
_cell.length_a   1.000
_cell.length_b   1.000
_cell.length_c   1.000
_cell.angle_alpha   90.00
_cell.angle_beta   90.00
_cell.angle_gamma   90.00
#
_symmetry.space_group_name_H-M   'P 1'
#
loop_
_entity.id
_entity.type
_entity.pdbx_description
1 polymer ?
#
loop_
_entity_poly.entity_id
_entity_poly.type
_entity_poly.pdbx_seq_one_letter_code
_entity_poly.pdbx_strand_id
1 'polypeptide(L)'
;MVAETHYTIDKNMKLLIEIDNSEPLQLSVFCQSMEGIAAEYRQFIQDNKIDIEPCEQHIYVEKITQGCFLVELAALVSSTYPLIEQANAILEFGGHLKMILDWAMNRGEKPERLTPAMLKNASNILEPIALDAKAQFNLQVSNNQGDVHIHLHADNALAGLAQNNINRELKLLKEREDNTIPNTALYWSSTADAQSKAQDRAIIPAVSPKPVRVKFEDKTLKEKMILNEEYPYHKIFLVDVLVEYIEEEPVIYKILKLNGSMNKI
;
A
#
# COMPACT_ATOMS: atom_id res chain seq x y z
N MET A 1 -8.50 27.94 -34.61
CA MET A 1 -8.49 28.50 -33.24
C MET A 1 -8.28 27.32 -32.32
N VAL A 2 -7.13 27.25 -31.65
CA VAL A 2 -6.92 26.31 -30.55
C VAL A 2 -7.65 26.91 -29.36
N ALA A 3 -8.65 26.21 -28.81
CA ALA A 3 -9.29 26.67 -27.58
C ALA A 3 -8.23 26.64 -26.47
N GLU A 4 -7.93 27.79 -25.87
CA GLU A 4 -7.12 27.83 -24.65
C GLU A 4 -7.91 27.15 -23.54
N THR A 5 -7.47 25.96 -23.14
CA THR A 5 -8.01 25.28 -21.96
C THR A 5 -7.67 26.13 -20.75
N HIS A 6 -8.69 26.68 -20.10
CA HIS A 6 -8.53 27.47 -18.89
C HIS A 6 -8.57 26.55 -17.68
N TYR A 7 -7.50 26.57 -16.88
CA TYR A 7 -7.38 25.78 -15.67
C TYR A 7 -7.65 26.63 -14.44
N THR A 8 -8.38 26.06 -13.48
CA THR A 8 -8.64 26.69 -12.18
C THR A 8 -8.35 25.72 -11.06
N ILE A 9 -7.97 26.25 -9.90
CA ILE A 9 -7.87 25.45 -8.67
C ILE A 9 -9.29 25.16 -8.18
N ASP A 10 -9.62 23.87 -7.98
CA ASP A 10 -10.87 23.51 -7.29
C ASP A 10 -10.77 23.95 -5.83
N LYS A 11 -11.75 24.75 -5.41
CA LYS A 11 -11.80 25.28 -4.05
C LYS A 11 -12.66 24.47 -3.12
N ASN A 12 -13.48 23.52 -3.62
CA ASN A 12 -14.57 22.81 -2.91
C ASN A 12 -14.13 21.94 -1.72
N MET A 13 -12.90 21.42 -1.77
CA MET A 13 -12.27 20.71 -0.67
C MET A 13 -10.80 21.10 -0.65
N LYS A 14 -10.24 21.17 0.57
CA LYS A 14 -8.84 21.51 0.78
C LYS A 14 -8.19 20.49 1.70
N LEU A 15 -7.00 20.04 1.32
CA LEU A 15 -6.11 19.30 2.20
C LEU A 15 -5.10 20.28 2.80
N LEU A 16 -5.19 20.48 4.10
CA LEU A 16 -4.28 21.32 4.88
C LEU A 16 -3.27 20.42 5.59
N ILE A 17 -2.00 20.69 5.36
CA ILE A 17 -0.90 20.07 6.09
C ILE A 17 -0.16 21.15 6.85
N GLU A 18 0.01 20.94 8.14
CA GLU A 18 0.79 21.80 9.01
C GLU A 18 1.94 20.99 9.61
N ILE A 19 3.16 21.50 9.42
CA ILE A 19 4.35 21.05 10.14
C ILE A 19 4.79 22.21 11.03
N ASP A 20 4.59 22.05 12.33
CA ASP A 20 5.08 22.97 13.36
C ASP A 20 6.41 22.42 13.87
N ASN A 21 7.50 23.16 13.67
CA ASN A 21 8.87 22.76 13.98
C ASN A 21 9.51 23.76 14.94
N SER A 22 10.18 23.25 15.97
CA SER A 22 10.91 24.05 16.96
C SER A 22 12.34 24.38 16.52
N GLU A 23 12.92 23.58 15.64
CA GLU A 23 14.24 23.77 15.05
C GLU A 23 14.15 24.01 13.54
N PRO A 24 15.09 24.74 12.90
CA PRO A 24 15.07 24.97 11.45
C PRO A 24 15.03 23.66 10.66
N LEU A 25 13.97 23.44 9.88
CA LEU A 25 13.82 22.28 9.00
C LEU A 25 14.67 22.44 7.74
N GLN A 26 15.44 21.41 7.38
CA GLN A 26 16.18 21.41 6.12
C GLN A 26 15.21 21.38 4.93
N LEU A 27 15.48 22.23 3.93
CA LEU A 27 14.63 22.33 2.73
C LEU A 27 14.46 20.99 2.01
N SER A 28 15.53 20.19 1.91
CA SER A 28 15.49 18.86 1.31
C SER A 28 14.51 17.92 2.01
N VAL A 29 14.48 17.93 3.35
CA VAL A 29 13.57 17.11 4.16
C VAL A 29 12.12 17.54 3.96
N PHE A 30 11.87 18.85 3.92
CA PHE A 30 10.54 19.39 3.60
C PHE A 30 10.09 18.96 2.19
N CYS A 31 10.95 19.12 1.18
CA CYS A 31 10.65 18.70 -0.19
C CYS A 31 10.36 17.21 -0.28
N GLN A 32 11.14 16.35 0.39
CA GLN A 32 10.92 14.91 0.41
C GLN A 32 9.59 14.51 1.06
N SER A 33 9.17 15.21 2.12
CA SER A 33 7.85 15.00 2.73
C SER A 33 6.73 15.35 1.75
N MET A 34 6.81 16.51 1.09
CA MET A 34 5.83 16.93 0.09
C MET A 34 5.81 16.00 -1.14
N GLU A 35 6.98 15.52 -1.58
CA GLU A 35 7.08 14.52 -2.65
C GLU A 35 6.41 13.19 -2.26
N GLY A 36 6.54 12.77 -0.99
CA GLY A 36 5.84 11.61 -0.46
C GLY A 36 4.31 11.74 -0.57
N ILE A 37 3.77 12.91 -0.23
CA ILE A 37 2.34 13.22 -0.36
C ILE A 37 1.90 13.17 -1.83
N ALA A 38 2.65 13.83 -2.70
CA ALA A 38 2.35 13.88 -4.12
C ALA A 38 2.42 12.50 -4.78
N ALA A 39 3.38 11.66 -4.38
CA ALA A 39 3.49 10.27 -4.84
C ALA A 39 2.32 9.42 -4.38
N GLU A 40 1.89 9.56 -3.14
CA GLU A 40 0.74 8.82 -2.60
C GLU A 40 -0.56 9.23 -3.29
N TYR A 41 -0.75 10.52 -3.57
CA TYR A 41 -1.92 11.01 -4.32
C TYR A 41 -1.99 10.39 -5.71
N ARG A 42 -0.89 10.40 -6.46
CA ARG A 42 -0.80 9.75 -7.79
C ARG A 42 -1.21 8.29 -7.74
N GLN A 43 -0.64 7.54 -6.79
CA GLN A 43 -0.92 6.12 -6.64
C GLN A 43 -2.39 5.88 -6.27
N PHE A 44 -2.94 6.68 -5.35
CA PHE A 44 -4.34 6.59 -4.93
C PHE A 44 -5.32 6.79 -6.09
N ILE A 45 -5.11 7.83 -6.92
CA ILE A 45 -5.95 8.08 -8.10
C ILE A 45 -5.91 6.90 -9.07
N GLN A 46 -4.73 6.36 -9.34
CA GLN A 46 -4.54 5.24 -10.26
C GLN A 46 -5.21 3.95 -9.77
N ASP A 47 -5.01 3.60 -8.50
CA ASP A 47 -5.52 2.36 -7.91
C ASP A 47 -7.06 2.36 -7.82
N ASN A 48 -7.65 3.52 -7.54
CA ASN A 48 -9.10 3.67 -7.42
C ASN A 48 -9.79 3.99 -8.76
N LYS A 49 -9.02 4.11 -9.86
CA LYS A 49 -9.53 4.46 -11.21
C LYS A 49 -10.42 5.69 -11.19
N ILE A 50 -10.05 6.68 -10.36
CA ILE A 50 -10.79 7.93 -10.26
C ILE A 50 -10.56 8.67 -11.58
N ASP A 51 -11.64 8.85 -12.34
CA ASP A 51 -11.60 9.54 -13.63
C ASP A 51 -11.45 11.04 -13.35
N ILE A 52 -10.20 11.49 -13.27
CA ILE A 52 -9.85 12.90 -13.22
C ILE A 52 -9.27 13.30 -14.59
N GLU A 53 -9.74 14.42 -15.15
CA GLU A 53 -9.28 14.92 -16.46
C GLU A 53 -7.74 15.13 -16.51
N PRO A 54 -7.11 15.13 -17.70
CA PRO A 54 -5.69 14.86 -17.92
C PRO A 54 -4.74 16.03 -17.59
N CYS A 55 -5.13 16.91 -16.66
CA CYS A 55 -4.19 17.86 -16.08
C CYS A 55 -3.34 17.09 -15.09
N GLU A 56 -2.38 16.32 -15.64
CA GLU A 56 -1.33 15.55 -14.97
C GLU A 56 -1.61 15.30 -13.47
N GLN A 57 -2.00 14.08 -13.07
CA GLN A 57 -2.38 13.61 -11.72
C GLN A 57 -1.56 14.18 -10.53
N HIS A 58 -1.56 15.47 -10.34
CA HIS A 58 -0.64 16.22 -9.50
C HIS A 58 -1.47 17.02 -8.52
N ILE A 59 -0.93 17.12 -7.32
CA ILE A 59 -1.48 17.94 -6.25
C ILE A 59 -0.57 19.15 -6.09
N TYR A 60 -1.15 20.35 -6.03
CA TYR A 60 -0.40 21.61 -6.11
C TYR A 60 -0.45 22.37 -4.79
N VAL A 61 0.64 23.06 -4.45
CA VAL A 61 0.71 23.97 -3.31
C VAL A 61 0.01 25.29 -3.66
N GLU A 62 -1.13 25.59 -3.04
CA GLU A 62 -1.88 26.85 -3.20
C GLU A 62 -1.20 27.99 -2.41
N LYS A 63 -0.70 27.71 -1.20
CA LYS A 63 -0.11 28.72 -0.31
C LYS A 63 0.86 28.10 0.68
N ILE A 64 1.92 28.84 1.04
CA ILE A 64 2.83 28.57 2.16
C ILE A 64 2.80 29.80 3.10
N THR A 65 2.66 29.58 4.41
CA THR A 65 2.57 30.67 5.41
C THR A 65 3.77 30.65 6.37
N GLN A 66 4.16 31.80 6.92
CA GLN A 66 5.30 31.91 7.86
C GLN A 66 4.88 31.47 9.27
N GLY A 67 5.70 30.63 9.92
CA GLY A 67 5.53 30.20 11.31
C GLY A 67 5.36 28.69 11.50
N CYS A 68 4.77 28.02 10.49
CA CYS A 68 4.65 26.57 10.32
C CYS A 68 4.63 26.31 8.81
N PHE A 69 5.12 25.17 8.30
CA PHE A 69 4.92 24.84 6.89
C PHE A 69 3.45 24.45 6.68
N LEU A 70 2.61 25.46 6.48
CA LEU A 70 1.20 25.31 6.16
C LEU A 70 1.07 25.18 4.65
N VAL A 71 0.80 23.98 4.16
CA VAL A 71 0.65 23.70 2.73
C VAL A 71 -0.82 23.41 2.47
N GLU A 72 -1.46 24.32 1.73
CA GLU A 72 -2.79 24.06 1.18
C GLU A 72 -2.63 23.34 -0.16
N LEU A 73 -3.23 22.16 -0.26
CA LEU A 73 -3.18 21.31 -1.45
C LEU A 73 -4.53 21.27 -2.15
N ALA A 74 -4.52 21.47 -3.48
CA ALA A 74 -5.72 21.47 -4.31
C ALA A 74 -5.49 20.84 -5.68
N ALA A 75 -6.58 20.33 -6.28
CA ALA A 75 -6.59 19.76 -7.61
C ALA A 75 -6.75 20.85 -8.69
N LEU A 76 -6.03 20.70 -9.81
CA LEU A 76 -6.18 21.57 -10.98
C LEU A 76 -7.24 20.99 -11.93
N VAL A 77 -8.25 21.79 -12.28
CA VAL A 77 -9.38 21.34 -13.10
C VAL A 77 -9.55 22.19 -14.35
N SER A 78 -9.95 21.56 -15.45
CA SER A 78 -10.46 22.27 -16.62
C SER A 78 -11.79 22.96 -16.27
N SER A 79 -12.02 24.12 -16.85
CA SER A 79 -13.27 24.88 -16.67
C SER A 79 -14.55 24.17 -17.16
N THR A 80 -14.42 23.04 -17.87
CA THR A 80 -15.54 22.24 -18.42
C THR A 80 -15.91 21.01 -17.60
N TYR A 81 -15.16 20.65 -16.55
CA TYR A 81 -15.34 19.40 -15.78
C TYR A 81 -16.21 19.58 -14.51
N PRO A 82 -17.04 18.60 -14.12
CA PRO A 82 -17.83 18.67 -12.88
C PRO A 82 -16.97 18.70 -11.60
N LEU A 83 -17.03 19.80 -10.85
CA LEU A 83 -16.23 20.04 -9.63
C LEU A 83 -16.57 19.11 -8.44
N ILE A 84 -17.67 18.36 -8.49
CA ILE A 84 -18.13 17.49 -7.38
C ILE A 84 -17.28 16.22 -7.26
N GLU A 85 -16.84 15.64 -8.39
CA GLU A 85 -16.05 14.40 -8.38
C GLU A 85 -14.64 14.62 -7.82
N GLN A 86 -14.09 15.82 -7.98
CA GLN A 86 -12.76 16.21 -7.49
C GLN A 86 -12.74 16.49 -5.98
N ALA A 87 -13.80 17.14 -5.47
CA ALA A 87 -13.98 17.34 -4.03
C ALA A 87 -14.01 15.99 -3.28
N ASN A 88 -14.69 14.99 -3.84
CA ASN A 88 -14.69 13.63 -3.29
C ASN A 88 -13.30 13.01 -3.30
N ALA A 89 -12.51 13.20 -4.36
CA ALA A 89 -11.15 12.67 -4.45
C ALA A 89 -10.21 13.21 -3.35
N ILE A 90 -10.26 14.50 -3.01
CA ILE A 90 -9.47 15.08 -1.91
C ILE A 90 -9.90 14.51 -0.56
N LEU A 91 -11.21 14.39 -0.33
CA LEU A 91 -11.75 13.82 0.90
C LEU A 91 -11.34 12.35 1.08
N GLU A 92 -11.51 11.54 0.04
CA GLU A 92 -11.13 10.14 0.05
C GLU A 92 -9.61 9.97 0.20
N PHE A 93 -8.81 10.79 -0.47
CA PHE A 93 -7.36 10.78 -0.33
C PHE A 93 -6.90 11.14 1.08
N GLY A 94 -7.49 12.15 1.71
CA GLY A 94 -7.22 12.47 3.11
C GLY A 94 -7.58 11.32 4.05
N GLY A 95 -8.64 10.57 3.73
CA GLY A 95 -9.03 9.36 4.44
C GLY A 95 -8.01 8.24 4.29
N HIS A 96 -7.51 8.05 3.07
CA HIS A 96 -6.45 7.09 2.75
C HIS A 96 -5.15 7.38 3.49
N LEU A 97 -4.67 8.63 3.46
CA LEU A 97 -3.51 9.06 4.25
C LEU A 97 -3.71 8.82 5.74
N LYS A 98 -4.88 9.21 6.27
CA LYS A 98 -5.21 9.01 7.68
C LYS A 98 -5.15 7.53 8.05
N MET A 99 -5.73 6.64 7.24
CA MET A 99 -5.73 5.21 7.49
C MET A 99 -4.31 4.62 7.57
N ILE A 100 -3.42 4.96 6.62
CA ILE A 100 -2.04 4.47 6.61
C ILE A 100 -1.26 5.00 7.82
N LEU A 101 -1.38 6.30 8.10
CA LEU A 101 -0.65 6.94 9.19
C LEU A 101 -1.16 6.47 10.57
N ASP A 102 -2.48 6.32 10.75
CA ASP A 102 -3.04 5.78 11.99
C ASP A 102 -2.58 4.35 12.24
N TRP A 103 -2.58 3.48 11.21
CA TRP A 103 -2.03 2.14 11.35
C TRP A 103 -0.55 2.18 11.75
N ALA A 104 0.26 2.98 11.07
CA ALA A 104 1.68 3.09 11.38
C ALA A 104 1.89 3.58 12.82
N MET A 105 1.03 4.45 13.33
CA MET A 105 1.04 4.94 14.72
C MET A 105 0.35 4.00 15.74
N ASN A 106 -0.05 2.78 15.35
CA ASN A 106 -0.83 1.85 16.19
C ASN A 106 -2.19 2.39 16.69
N ARG A 107 -2.82 3.27 15.92
CA ARG A 107 -4.14 3.88 16.20
C ARG A 107 -5.26 3.37 15.30
N GLY A 108 -4.92 2.59 14.27
CA GLY A 108 -5.87 2.06 13.29
C GLY A 108 -5.55 0.62 12.89
N GLU A 109 -6.47 0.03 12.12
CA GLU A 109 -6.29 -1.30 11.56
C GLU A 109 -5.32 -1.29 10.38
N LYS A 110 -4.66 -2.42 10.14
CA LYS A 110 -3.74 -2.57 9.01
C LYS A 110 -4.52 -2.48 7.69
N PRO A 111 -4.16 -1.57 6.77
CA PRO A 111 -4.76 -1.53 5.44
C PRO A 111 -4.64 -2.89 4.74
N GLU A 112 -5.68 -3.32 4.03
CA GLU A 112 -5.71 -4.61 3.34
C GLU A 112 -4.56 -4.75 2.33
N ARG A 113 -4.16 -3.64 1.73
CA ARG A 113 -3.06 -3.57 0.77
C ARG A 113 -2.07 -2.50 1.21
N LEU A 114 -0.87 -2.95 1.54
CA LEU A 114 0.30 -2.09 1.76
C LEU A 114 1.36 -2.46 0.74
N THR A 115 1.84 -1.46 0.00
CA THR A 115 2.98 -1.62 -0.91
C THR A 115 4.24 -1.00 -0.29
N PRO A 116 5.44 -1.44 -0.72
CA PRO A 116 6.68 -0.80 -0.28
C PRO A 116 6.73 0.70 -0.60
N ALA A 117 6.12 1.12 -1.72
CA ALA A 117 6.02 2.52 -2.10
C ALA A 117 5.18 3.33 -1.11
N MET A 118 3.98 2.85 -0.76
CA MET A 118 3.10 3.51 0.23
C MET A 118 3.79 3.66 1.58
N LEU A 119 4.47 2.61 2.03
CA LEU A 119 5.23 2.61 3.29
C LEU A 119 6.36 3.63 3.27
N LYS A 120 7.12 3.70 2.16
CA LYS A 120 8.18 4.69 2.00
C LYS A 120 7.64 6.12 1.92
N ASN A 121 6.50 6.33 1.26
CA ASN A 121 5.83 7.62 1.22
C ASN A 121 5.38 8.06 2.62
N ALA A 122 4.73 7.17 3.38
CA ALA A 122 4.33 7.45 4.76
C ALA A 122 5.53 7.78 5.67
N SER A 123 6.65 7.09 5.50
CA SER A 123 7.91 7.40 6.19
C SER A 123 8.42 8.80 5.82
N ASN A 124 8.48 9.13 4.52
CA ASN A 124 8.89 10.46 4.07
C ASN A 124 7.99 11.58 4.61
N ILE A 125 6.67 11.34 4.68
CA ILE A 125 5.69 12.31 5.20
C ILE A 125 6.01 12.70 6.63
N LEU A 126 6.32 11.70 7.48
CA LEU A 126 6.56 11.87 8.90
C LEU A 126 8.02 12.24 9.25
N GLU A 127 8.94 12.15 8.29
CA GLU A 127 10.36 12.45 8.50
C GLU A 127 10.63 13.83 9.13
N PRO A 128 9.99 14.94 8.69
CA PRO A 128 10.23 16.25 9.28
C PRO A 128 9.98 16.29 10.79
N ILE A 129 8.93 15.61 11.26
CA ILE A 129 8.55 15.62 12.68
C ILE A 129 9.27 14.52 13.48
N ALA A 130 9.82 13.49 12.83
CA ALA A 130 10.66 12.49 13.49
C ALA A 130 12.04 13.05 13.89
N LEU A 131 12.54 14.06 13.17
CA LEU A 131 13.85 14.68 13.39
C LEU A 131 13.86 15.78 14.47
N ASP A 132 12.69 16.33 14.83
CA ASP A 132 12.54 17.39 15.83
C ASP A 132 11.64 16.94 16.98
N ALA A 133 12.22 16.89 18.19
CA ALA A 133 11.56 16.38 19.40
C ALA A 133 10.29 17.13 19.81
N LYS A 134 10.12 18.38 19.41
CA LYS A 134 8.92 19.19 19.73
C LYS A 134 8.02 19.41 18.52
N ALA A 135 8.38 18.86 17.36
CA ALA A 135 7.61 19.07 16.15
C ALA A 135 6.27 18.32 16.17
N GLN A 136 5.30 18.91 15.47
CA GLN A 136 3.95 18.39 15.33
C GLN A 136 3.53 18.42 13.86
N PHE A 137 2.78 17.40 13.46
CA PHE A 137 2.16 17.27 12.15
C PHE A 137 0.65 17.26 12.33
N ASN A 138 -0.04 18.16 11.65
CA ASN A 138 -1.49 18.15 11.54
C ASN A 138 -1.89 17.97 10.08
N LEU A 139 -2.79 17.01 9.83
CA LEU A 139 -3.48 16.85 8.56
C LEU A 139 -4.96 17.11 8.78
N GLN A 140 -5.52 17.99 7.95
CA GLN A 140 -6.92 18.34 7.99
C GLN A 140 -7.51 18.35 6.57
N VAL A 141 -8.67 17.72 6.40
CA VAL A 141 -9.51 17.96 5.21
C VAL A 141 -10.74 18.75 5.63
N SER A 142 -10.98 19.86 4.95
CA SER A 142 -12.15 20.70 5.19
C SER A 142 -12.79 21.18 3.89
N ASN A 143 -14.09 21.48 3.98
CA ASN A 143 -14.84 22.12 2.90
C ASN A 143 -14.68 23.66 2.95
N ASN A 144 -15.26 24.37 1.97
CA ASN A 144 -15.13 25.83 1.82
C ASN A 144 -15.83 26.61 2.94
N GLN A 145 -16.72 25.95 3.67
CA GLN A 145 -17.46 26.52 4.80
C GLN A 145 -16.68 26.35 6.11
N GLY A 146 -15.57 25.60 6.09
CA GLY A 146 -14.71 25.34 7.24
C GLY A 146 -15.07 24.07 8.01
N ASP A 147 -16.01 23.25 7.52
CA ASP A 147 -16.34 21.99 8.19
C ASP A 147 -15.19 21.00 8.02
N VAL A 148 -14.70 20.50 9.15
CA VAL A 148 -13.58 19.55 9.19
C VAL A 148 -14.13 18.14 9.06
N HIS A 149 -13.76 17.47 7.98
CA HIS A 149 -14.18 16.09 7.72
C HIS A 149 -13.15 15.07 8.22
N ILE A 150 -11.87 15.42 8.16
CA ILE A 150 -10.77 14.53 8.53
C ILE A 150 -9.77 15.33 9.35
N HIS A 151 -9.31 14.74 10.45
CA HIS A 151 -8.25 15.30 11.28
C HIS A 151 -7.31 14.19 11.76
N LEU A 152 -6.01 14.45 11.64
CA LEU A 152 -4.94 13.60 12.15
C LEU A 152 -3.87 14.48 12.76
N HIS A 153 -3.44 14.10 13.96
CA HIS A 153 -2.37 14.74 14.69
C HIS A 153 -1.29 13.72 15.04
N ALA A 154 -0.04 14.05 14.74
CA ALA A 154 1.13 13.28 15.12
C ALA A 154 2.21 14.19 15.73
N ASP A 155 2.83 13.72 16.80
CA ASP A 155 4.00 14.34 17.41
C ASP A 155 5.25 13.50 17.10
N ASN A 156 6.42 13.96 17.54
CA ASN A 156 7.68 13.25 17.35
C ASN A 156 7.65 11.79 17.85
N ALA A 157 7.03 11.52 19.00
CA ALA A 157 7.00 10.19 19.59
C ALA A 157 6.18 9.22 18.71
N LEU A 158 5.04 9.68 18.20
CA LEU A 158 4.19 8.93 17.28
C LEU A 158 4.85 8.75 15.92
N ALA A 159 5.56 9.77 15.42
CA ALA A 159 6.32 9.66 14.19
C ALA A 159 7.44 8.62 14.32
N GLY A 160 8.20 8.62 15.42
CA GLY A 160 9.22 7.61 15.69
C GLY A 160 8.65 6.20 15.79
N LEU A 161 7.49 6.03 16.44
CA LEU A 161 6.77 4.76 16.48
C LEU A 161 6.36 4.31 15.06
N ALA A 162 5.80 5.22 14.27
CA ALA A 162 5.40 4.96 12.89
C ALA A 162 6.57 4.53 12.01
N GLN A 163 7.71 5.24 12.08
CA GLN A 163 8.93 4.87 11.36
C GLN A 163 9.38 3.45 11.70
N ASN A 164 9.33 3.06 12.98
CA ASN A 164 9.71 1.70 13.39
C ASN A 164 8.75 0.63 12.84
N ASN A 165 7.45 0.88 12.90
CA ASN A 165 6.43 -0.02 12.38
C ASN A 165 6.52 -0.16 10.84
N ILE A 166 6.71 0.96 10.14
CA ILE A 166 6.94 0.99 8.69
C ILE A 166 8.18 0.18 8.32
N ASN A 167 9.31 0.40 9.00
CA ASN A 167 10.55 -0.32 8.74
C ASN A 167 10.41 -1.83 9.01
N ARG A 168 9.64 -2.22 10.03
CA ARG A 168 9.33 -3.62 10.30
C ARG A 168 8.51 -4.23 9.17
N GLU A 169 7.47 -3.55 8.71
CA GLU A 169 6.62 -4.06 7.62
C GLU A 169 7.39 -4.13 6.29
N LEU A 170 8.24 -3.16 5.98
CA LEU A 170 9.11 -3.20 4.80
C LEU A 170 10.02 -4.43 4.81
N LYS A 171 10.58 -4.80 5.97
CA LYS A 171 11.37 -6.03 6.11
C LYS A 171 10.51 -7.28 5.85
N LEU A 172 9.31 -7.35 6.41
CA LEU A 172 8.40 -8.48 6.20
C LEU A 172 7.99 -8.62 4.73
N LEU A 173 7.72 -7.51 4.04
CA LEU A 173 7.40 -7.51 2.61
C LEU A 173 8.59 -7.99 1.77
N LYS A 174 9.80 -7.53 2.11
CA LYS A 174 11.03 -7.98 1.43
C LYS A 174 11.31 -9.45 1.68
N GLU A 175 11.22 -9.93 2.92
CA GLU A 175 11.37 -11.36 3.24
C GLU A 175 10.35 -12.21 2.49
N ARG A 176 9.11 -11.73 2.36
CA ARG A 176 8.09 -12.40 1.55
C ARG A 176 8.47 -12.45 0.08
N GLU A 177 8.99 -11.37 -0.48
CA GLU A 177 9.47 -11.30 -1.86
C GLU A 177 10.64 -12.26 -2.10
N ASP A 178 11.68 -12.20 -1.27
CA ASP A 178 12.88 -13.05 -1.35
C ASP A 178 12.53 -14.55 -1.24
N ASN A 179 11.52 -14.89 -0.43
CA ASN A 179 11.03 -16.26 -0.25
C ASN A 179 9.94 -16.67 -1.24
N THR A 180 9.52 -15.79 -2.15
CA THR A 180 8.53 -16.11 -3.18
C THR A 180 9.25 -16.61 -4.43
N ILE A 181 8.92 -17.83 -4.84
CA ILE A 181 9.43 -18.43 -6.06
C ILE A 181 8.30 -18.43 -7.10
N PRO A 182 8.38 -17.59 -8.13
CA PRO A 182 7.36 -17.53 -9.16
C PRO A 182 7.45 -18.73 -10.11
N ASN A 183 6.31 -19.16 -10.63
CA ASN A 183 6.18 -20.13 -11.71
C ASN A 183 7.01 -21.42 -11.54
N THR A 184 7.05 -21.97 -10.32
CA THR A 184 7.80 -23.19 -10.02
C THR A 184 6.94 -24.43 -10.15
N ALA A 185 7.58 -25.56 -10.48
CA ALA A 185 6.92 -26.85 -10.63
C ALA A 185 6.63 -27.48 -9.26
N LEU A 186 5.35 -27.78 -9.03
CA LEU A 186 4.84 -28.45 -7.85
C LEU A 186 4.08 -29.71 -8.25
N TYR A 187 4.33 -30.81 -7.55
CA TYR A 187 3.48 -32.00 -7.64
C TYR A 187 3.11 -32.52 -6.25
N TRP A 188 1.91 -33.07 -6.15
CA TRP A 188 1.37 -33.55 -4.88
C TRP A 188 2.05 -34.85 -4.45
N SER A 189 2.42 -34.90 -3.17
CA SER A 189 2.84 -36.14 -2.49
C SER A 189 1.68 -36.75 -1.71
N SER A 190 0.84 -35.92 -1.11
CA SER A 190 -0.41 -36.34 -0.46
C SER A 190 -1.37 -35.15 -0.40
N THR A 191 -2.65 -35.40 -0.67
CA THR A 191 -3.73 -34.42 -0.57
C THR A 191 -4.74 -34.90 0.45
N ALA A 192 -5.29 -33.97 1.22
CA ALA A 192 -6.33 -34.24 2.20
C ALA A 192 -7.67 -33.73 1.67
N ASP A 193 -8.70 -34.58 1.77
CA ASP A 193 -10.08 -34.21 1.45
C ASP A 193 -10.54 -33.02 2.31
N ALA A 194 -11.55 -32.28 1.83
CA ALA A 194 -12.05 -31.08 2.49
C ALA A 194 -12.50 -31.28 3.95
N GLN A 195 -12.82 -32.53 4.36
CA GLN A 195 -13.23 -32.89 5.72
C GLN A 195 -12.14 -33.55 6.57
N SER A 196 -10.94 -33.79 6.02
CA SER A 196 -9.88 -34.52 6.71
C SER A 196 -8.97 -33.60 7.54
N LYS A 197 -8.51 -34.10 8.69
CA LYS A 197 -7.45 -33.46 9.50
C LYS A 197 -6.04 -33.67 8.91
N ALA A 198 -5.92 -34.48 7.85
CA ALA A 198 -4.66 -34.70 7.16
C ALA A 198 -4.19 -33.38 6.50
N GLN A 199 -2.87 -33.24 6.36
CA GLN A 199 -2.26 -32.04 5.79
C GLN A 199 -1.85 -32.31 4.34
N ASP A 200 -2.16 -31.36 3.45
CA ASP A 200 -1.66 -31.39 2.08
C ASP A 200 -0.13 -31.30 2.09
N ARG A 201 0.54 -32.14 1.29
CA ARG A 201 1.99 -32.14 1.11
C ARG A 201 2.34 -32.20 -0.36
N ALA A 202 3.29 -31.39 -0.76
CA ALA A 202 3.79 -31.34 -2.12
C ALA A 202 5.31 -31.32 -2.15
N ILE A 203 5.86 -31.60 -3.32
CA ILE A 203 7.29 -31.51 -3.58
C ILE A 203 7.48 -30.42 -4.63
N ILE A 204 8.42 -29.52 -4.35
CA ILE A 204 8.96 -28.56 -5.32
C ILE A 204 10.45 -28.92 -5.47
N PRO A 205 10.85 -29.64 -6.54
CA PRO A 205 12.22 -30.13 -6.69
C PRO A 205 13.29 -29.03 -6.64
N ALA A 206 12.95 -27.83 -7.10
CA ALA A 206 13.84 -26.67 -7.05
C ALA A 206 14.14 -26.18 -5.62
N VAL A 207 13.32 -26.57 -4.64
CA VAL A 207 13.44 -26.15 -3.23
C VAL A 207 13.89 -27.31 -2.35
N SER A 208 13.22 -28.46 -2.44
CA SER A 208 13.59 -29.66 -1.68
C SER A 208 13.04 -30.92 -2.35
N PRO A 209 13.79 -32.03 -2.32
CA PRO A 209 13.28 -33.32 -2.79
C PRO A 209 12.28 -33.96 -1.81
N LYS A 210 12.14 -33.44 -0.58
CA LYS A 210 11.25 -34.00 0.45
C LYS A 210 9.84 -33.41 0.34
N PRO A 211 8.78 -34.16 0.69
CA PRO A 211 7.43 -33.62 0.82
C PRO A 211 7.33 -32.58 1.93
N VAL A 212 6.89 -31.36 1.58
CA VAL A 212 6.70 -30.24 2.52
C VAL A 212 5.21 -29.93 2.64
N ARG A 213 4.79 -29.45 3.81
CA ARG A 213 3.40 -29.09 4.09
C ARG A 213 2.96 -27.94 3.19
N VAL A 214 1.74 -28.03 2.65
CA VAL A 214 1.15 -26.98 1.82
C VAL A 214 0.05 -26.23 2.57
N LYS A 215 0.01 -24.91 2.37
CA LYS A 215 -1.11 -24.03 2.70
C LYS A 215 -1.52 -23.29 1.44
N PHE A 216 -2.79 -22.90 1.36
CA PHE A 216 -3.29 -22.09 0.25
C PHE A 216 -3.55 -20.66 0.75
N GLU A 217 -3.16 -19.66 -0.03
CA GLU A 217 -3.55 -18.26 0.21
C GLU A 217 -5.07 -18.10 0.11
N ASP A 218 -5.69 -18.79 -0.86
CA ASP A 218 -7.13 -18.78 -1.12
C ASP A 218 -7.70 -20.20 -1.18
N LYS A 219 -8.89 -20.40 -0.62
CA LYS A 219 -9.64 -21.66 -0.69
C LYS A 219 -9.93 -22.09 -2.13
N THR A 220 -10.13 -21.15 -3.05
CA THR A 220 -10.41 -21.47 -4.47
C THR A 220 -9.25 -22.19 -5.16
N LEU A 221 -8.01 -21.98 -4.69
CA LEU A 221 -6.83 -22.67 -5.24
C LEU A 221 -6.87 -24.17 -4.94
N LYS A 222 -7.31 -24.55 -3.72
CA LYS A 222 -7.46 -25.95 -3.34
C LYS A 222 -8.52 -26.65 -4.19
N GLU A 223 -9.63 -25.97 -4.46
CA GLU A 223 -10.67 -26.48 -5.35
C GLU A 223 -10.12 -26.74 -6.75
N LYS A 224 -9.42 -25.78 -7.36
CA LYS A 224 -8.88 -25.89 -8.72
C LYS A 224 -7.78 -26.95 -8.86
N MET A 225 -6.90 -27.07 -7.86
CA MET A 225 -5.71 -27.92 -7.95
C MET A 225 -5.92 -29.35 -7.45
N ILE A 226 -6.93 -29.58 -6.60
CA ILE A 226 -7.14 -30.87 -5.94
C ILE A 226 -8.59 -31.34 -6.15
N LEU A 227 -9.59 -30.58 -5.73
CA LEU A 227 -10.97 -31.10 -5.62
C LEU A 227 -11.68 -31.24 -6.97
N ASN A 228 -11.44 -30.31 -7.89
CA ASN A 228 -12.03 -30.28 -9.23
C ASN A 228 -11.06 -30.80 -10.31
N GLU A 229 -9.93 -31.36 -9.90
CA GLU A 229 -8.95 -31.96 -10.79
C GLU A 229 -9.10 -33.49 -10.73
N GLU A 230 -9.31 -34.14 -11.88
CA GLU A 230 -9.64 -35.58 -11.93
C GLU A 230 -8.44 -36.45 -11.52
N TYR A 231 -7.22 -36.03 -11.90
CA TYR A 231 -6.00 -36.78 -11.63
C TYR A 231 -4.85 -35.89 -11.11
N PRO A 232 -4.98 -35.29 -9.91
CA PRO A 232 -4.03 -34.29 -9.41
C PRO A 232 -2.61 -34.84 -9.22
N TYR A 233 -2.47 -36.14 -8.94
CA TYR A 233 -1.17 -36.80 -8.79
C TYR A 233 -0.45 -37.10 -10.13
N HIS A 234 -1.18 -37.06 -11.25
CA HIS A 234 -0.62 -37.22 -12.59
C HIS A 234 -0.29 -35.88 -13.24
N LYS A 235 -0.38 -34.77 -12.49
CA LYS A 235 -0.08 -33.43 -12.99
C LYS A 235 1.09 -32.78 -12.27
N ILE A 236 1.76 -31.91 -13.00
CA ILE A 236 2.71 -30.92 -12.51
C ILE A 236 1.98 -29.57 -12.59
N PHE A 237 1.88 -28.89 -11.46
CA PHE A 237 1.29 -27.56 -11.37
C PHE A 237 2.40 -26.52 -11.39
N LEU A 238 2.22 -25.47 -12.19
CA LEU A 238 3.08 -24.30 -12.17
C LEU A 238 2.46 -23.26 -11.25
N VAL A 239 3.14 -22.93 -10.17
CA VAL A 239 2.61 -22.07 -9.10
C VAL A 239 3.58 -20.97 -8.71
N ASP A 240 3.02 -19.87 -8.22
CA ASP A 240 3.78 -18.92 -7.41
C ASP A 240 3.64 -19.36 -5.95
N VAL A 241 4.77 -19.54 -5.27
CA VAL A 241 4.80 -20.10 -3.92
C VAL A 241 5.68 -19.26 -3.01
N LEU A 242 5.19 -18.99 -1.80
CA LEU A 242 5.99 -18.49 -0.71
C LEU A 242 6.52 -19.67 0.10
N VAL A 243 7.83 -19.75 0.27
CA VAL A 243 8.50 -20.81 1.05
C VAL A 243 8.83 -20.30 2.44
N GLU A 244 8.30 -20.95 3.48
CA GLU A 244 8.69 -20.68 4.87
C GLU A 244 9.80 -21.66 5.28
N TYR A 245 10.88 -21.13 5.85
CA TYR A 245 12.05 -21.88 6.31
C TYR A 245 12.15 -21.88 7.84
N ILE A 246 12.63 -22.98 8.42
CA ILE A 246 13.10 -23.05 9.81
C ILE A 246 14.49 -23.70 9.76
N GLU A 247 15.50 -23.01 10.30
CA GLU A 247 16.89 -23.49 10.28
C GLU A 247 17.35 -23.93 8.86
N GLU A 248 17.04 -23.11 7.85
CA GLU A 248 17.33 -23.34 6.42
C GLU A 248 16.59 -24.53 5.75
N GLU A 249 15.81 -25.30 6.50
CA GLU A 249 14.95 -26.34 5.93
C GLU A 249 13.56 -25.78 5.59
N PRO A 250 13.01 -26.06 4.38
CA PRO A 250 11.68 -25.61 4.00
C PRO A 250 10.62 -26.40 4.77
N VAL A 251 9.76 -25.68 5.50
CA VAL A 251 8.73 -26.28 6.36
C VAL A 251 7.32 -26.11 5.82
N ILE A 252 7.03 -25.03 5.10
CA ILE A 252 5.71 -24.74 4.53
C ILE A 252 5.84 -24.13 3.14
N TYR A 253 5.04 -24.64 2.21
CA TYR A 253 4.77 -24.03 0.91
C TYR A 253 3.40 -23.37 0.96
N LYS A 254 3.36 -22.04 0.90
CA LYS A 254 2.11 -21.28 0.77
C LYS A 254 1.87 -20.98 -0.71
N ILE A 255 0.88 -21.62 -1.31
CA ILE A 255 0.51 -21.41 -2.71
C ILE A 255 -0.19 -20.07 -2.84
N LEU A 256 0.44 -19.15 -3.56
CA LEU A 256 -0.07 -17.80 -3.81
C LEU A 256 -0.96 -17.78 -5.04
N LYS A 257 -0.55 -18.50 -6.09
CA LYS A 257 -1.23 -18.49 -7.38
C LYS A 257 -0.96 -19.77 -8.18
N LEU A 258 -1.95 -20.17 -8.98
CA LEU A 258 -1.81 -21.19 -10.00
C LEU A 258 -1.66 -20.53 -11.38
N ASN A 259 -0.57 -20.83 -12.09
CA ASN A 259 -0.30 -20.32 -13.44
C ASN A 259 -0.69 -21.31 -14.55
N GLY A 260 -0.64 -22.61 -14.26
CA GLY A 260 -1.04 -23.66 -15.20
C GLY A 260 -0.77 -25.06 -14.67
N SER A 261 -1.14 -26.07 -15.44
CA SER A 261 -0.81 -27.47 -15.14
C SER A 261 -0.48 -28.25 -16.41
N MET A 262 0.36 -29.27 -16.26
CA MET A 262 0.80 -30.17 -17.33
C MET A 262 0.72 -31.61 -16.84
N ASN A 263 0.55 -32.57 -17.74
CA ASN A 263 0.60 -33.98 -17.38
C ASN A 263 2.05 -34.40 -17.08
N LYS A 264 2.22 -35.21 -16.04
CA LYS A 264 3.48 -35.83 -15.67
C LYS A 264 3.77 -36.93 -16.70
N ILE A 265 4.93 -36.86 -17.34
CA ILE A 265 5.41 -37.86 -18.32
C ILE A 265 5.74 -39.15 -17.59
#